data_AF-A0A359INB0-F1
#
_entry.id   AF-A0A359INB0-F1
#
_cell.length_a   1.000
_cell.length_b   1.000
_cell.length_c   1.000
_cell.angle_alpha   90.00
_cell.angle_beta   90.00
_cell.angle_gamma   90.00
#
_symmetry.space_group_name_H-M   'P 1'
#
loop_
_entity.id
_entity.type
_entity.pdbx_description
1 polymer ?
#
loop_
_entity_poly.entity_id
_entity_poly.type
_entity_poly.pdbx_seq_one_letter_code
_entity_poly.pdbx_strand_id
1 'polypeptide(L)'
;MTNTEMIKKFELKVITQNEKEGLKVGFGKPTTSEIEFIKANKTEIIFEIKLQNEKELLEKLNKDIPYTLNDSTSYGIYNGISEFEIGEIITDIKSKLGFKKYLEHSKIAKTLTKDPEIEQIAINNYQPDSESKNWNDEYRTWFRSAVEKKTAPGKGFISNQIIREKITNIVLGIMDKEQGKENAELQIFAKAKQTGVKQVLKSYMTECNDPNEECSQDHVVIYAMPNGTKKTERMHTW
;
A
#
# COMPACT_ATOMS: atom_id res chain seq x y z
N MET A 1 -31.05 -22.44 -12.13
CA MET A 1 -30.04 -21.70 -11.35
C MET A 1 -29.28 -20.83 -12.32
N THR A 2 -29.13 -19.55 -12.06
CA THR A 2 -28.41 -18.60 -12.92
C THR A 2 -26.89 -18.64 -12.64
N ASN A 3 -26.07 -18.07 -13.53
CA ASN A 3 -24.63 -17.94 -13.30
C ASN A 3 -24.35 -17.13 -12.02
N THR A 4 -25.06 -16.02 -11.82
CA THR A 4 -24.97 -15.19 -10.60
C THR A 4 -25.30 -15.97 -9.33
N GLU A 5 -26.35 -16.81 -9.36
CA GLU A 5 -26.72 -17.66 -8.23
C GLU A 5 -25.63 -18.69 -7.92
N MET A 6 -25.03 -19.30 -8.95
CA MET A 6 -23.93 -20.26 -8.79
C MET A 6 -22.66 -19.62 -8.24
N ILE A 7 -22.31 -18.42 -8.73
CA ILE A 7 -21.18 -17.63 -8.23
C ILE A 7 -21.34 -17.35 -6.74
N LYS A 8 -22.52 -16.86 -6.32
CA LYS A 8 -22.81 -16.54 -4.92
C LYS A 8 -22.88 -17.78 -4.04
N LYS A 9 -23.56 -18.83 -4.48
CA LYS A 9 -23.77 -20.06 -3.69
C LYS A 9 -22.46 -20.77 -3.34
N PHE A 10 -21.51 -20.79 -4.27
CA PHE A 10 -20.27 -21.56 -4.15
C PHE A 10 -19.01 -20.69 -3.99
N GLU A 11 -19.18 -19.37 -3.87
CA GLU A 11 -18.10 -18.38 -3.87
C GLU A 11 -17.07 -18.66 -4.99
N LEU A 12 -17.57 -18.78 -6.23
CA LEU A 12 -16.71 -19.12 -7.36
C LEU A 12 -15.67 -18.02 -7.60
N LYS A 13 -14.41 -18.42 -7.73
CA LYS A 13 -13.28 -17.51 -7.99
C LYS A 13 -12.56 -17.91 -9.27
N VAL A 14 -12.16 -16.92 -10.06
CA VAL A 14 -11.29 -17.15 -11.22
C VAL A 14 -9.88 -17.45 -10.70
N ILE A 15 -9.29 -18.53 -11.20
CA ILE A 15 -7.90 -18.90 -10.94
C ILE A 15 -7.18 -19.07 -12.27
N THR A 16 -5.89 -18.77 -12.30
CA THR A 16 -5.04 -19.02 -13.46
C THR A 16 -4.05 -20.12 -13.11
N GLN A 17 -4.05 -21.20 -13.88
CA GLN A 17 -3.09 -22.29 -13.74
C GLN A 17 -2.54 -22.64 -15.13
N ASN A 18 -1.22 -22.64 -15.28
CA ASN A 18 -0.55 -22.89 -16.56
C ASN A 18 -1.12 -22.01 -17.70
N GLU A 19 -1.26 -20.70 -17.42
CA GLU A 19 -1.78 -19.69 -18.37
C GLU A 19 -3.24 -19.91 -18.80
N LYS A 20 -3.94 -20.88 -18.20
CA LYS A 20 -5.36 -21.16 -18.47
C LYS A 20 -6.22 -20.72 -17.30
N GLU A 21 -7.29 -20.02 -17.62
CA GLU A 21 -8.28 -19.62 -16.63
C GLU A 21 -9.21 -20.78 -16.27
N GLY A 22 -9.44 -20.91 -14.97
CA GLY A 22 -10.28 -21.92 -14.35
C GLY A 22 -11.17 -21.30 -13.29
N LEU A 23 -12.08 -22.12 -12.76
CA LEU A 23 -12.95 -21.74 -11.64
C LEU A 23 -12.58 -22.58 -10.44
N LYS A 24 -12.43 -21.92 -9.29
CA LYS A 24 -12.26 -22.55 -7.98
C LYS A 24 -13.55 -22.36 -7.18
N VAL A 25 -14.02 -23.43 -6.55
CA VAL A 25 -15.10 -23.39 -5.56
C VAL A 25 -14.53 -22.92 -4.23
N GLY A 26 -15.07 -21.83 -3.69
CA GLY A 26 -14.66 -21.26 -2.42
C GLY A 26 -15.41 -21.84 -1.23
N PHE A 27 -16.70 -22.13 -1.40
CA PHE A 27 -17.59 -22.59 -0.34
C PHE A 27 -18.48 -23.74 -0.79
N GLY A 28 -18.76 -24.68 0.12
CA GLY A 28 -19.68 -25.80 -0.13
C GLY A 28 -19.14 -26.87 -1.09
N LYS A 29 -19.99 -27.87 -1.36
CA LYS A 29 -19.73 -28.95 -2.32
C LYS A 29 -20.86 -28.98 -3.35
N PRO A 30 -20.60 -28.63 -4.62
CA PRO A 30 -21.61 -28.72 -5.67
C PRO A 30 -22.00 -30.18 -5.93
N THR A 31 -23.27 -30.40 -6.24
CA THR A 31 -23.79 -31.68 -6.73
C THR A 31 -23.31 -31.97 -8.16
N THR A 32 -23.48 -33.20 -8.65
CA THR A 32 -23.06 -33.58 -10.01
C THR A 32 -23.66 -32.68 -11.09
N SER A 33 -24.96 -32.40 -11.01
CA SER A 33 -25.66 -31.53 -11.97
C SER A 33 -25.19 -30.08 -11.89
N GLU A 34 -24.82 -29.60 -10.71
CA GLU A 34 -24.23 -28.27 -10.51
C GLU A 34 -22.81 -28.18 -11.08
N ILE A 35 -22.01 -29.24 -10.99
CA ILE A 35 -20.68 -29.32 -11.61
C ILE A 35 -20.82 -29.29 -13.14
N GLU A 36 -21.75 -30.05 -13.70
CA GLU A 36 -22.03 -30.05 -15.15
C GLU A 36 -22.45 -28.66 -15.62
N PHE A 37 -23.32 -27.99 -14.86
CA PHE A 37 -23.69 -26.61 -15.14
C PHE A 37 -22.49 -25.66 -15.15
N ILE A 38 -21.62 -25.71 -14.11
CA ILE A 38 -20.42 -24.85 -14.02
C ILE A 38 -19.48 -25.10 -15.19
N LYS A 39 -19.30 -26.37 -15.60
CA LYS A 39 -18.44 -26.72 -16.74
C LYS A 39 -19.01 -26.22 -18.05
N ALA A 40 -20.32 -26.36 -18.26
CA ALA A 40 -21.00 -25.94 -19.48
C ALA A 40 -21.00 -24.41 -19.66
N ASN A 41 -21.10 -23.64 -18.55
CA ASN A 41 -21.17 -22.18 -18.56
C ASN A 41 -19.86 -21.51 -18.10
N LYS A 42 -18.73 -22.24 -18.18
CA LYS A 42 -17.47 -21.80 -17.57
C LYS A 42 -17.04 -20.42 -18.06
N THR A 43 -17.12 -20.16 -19.35
CA THR A 43 -16.67 -18.91 -19.98
C THR A 43 -17.51 -17.73 -19.52
N GLU A 44 -18.83 -17.90 -19.52
CA GLU A 44 -19.80 -16.90 -19.10
C GLU A 44 -19.65 -16.58 -17.60
N ILE A 45 -19.46 -17.61 -16.77
CA ILE A 45 -19.19 -17.45 -15.33
C ILE A 45 -17.88 -16.68 -15.09
N ILE A 46 -16.80 -17.02 -15.80
CA ILE A 46 -15.52 -16.30 -15.69
C ILE A 46 -15.69 -14.83 -16.08
N PHE A 47 -16.37 -14.55 -17.19
CA PHE A 47 -16.64 -13.19 -17.65
C PHE A 47 -17.44 -12.40 -16.61
N GLU A 48 -18.49 -13.01 -16.05
CA GLU A 48 -19.33 -12.37 -15.04
C GLU A 48 -18.55 -12.07 -13.75
N ILE A 49 -17.72 -13.00 -13.26
CA ILE A 49 -16.86 -12.76 -12.09
C ILE A 49 -15.89 -11.60 -12.36
N LYS A 50 -15.25 -11.56 -13.54
CA LYS A 50 -14.35 -10.46 -13.90
C LYS A 50 -15.06 -9.12 -13.93
N LEU A 51 -16.25 -9.07 -14.52
CA LEU A 51 -17.07 -7.86 -14.56
C LEU A 51 -17.50 -7.40 -13.16
N GLN A 52 -17.85 -8.34 -12.27
CA GLN A 52 -18.17 -8.03 -10.87
C GLN A 52 -16.95 -7.48 -10.13
N ASN A 53 -15.78 -8.12 -10.27
CA ASN A 53 -14.54 -7.68 -9.66
C ASN A 53 -14.11 -6.30 -10.15
N GLU A 54 -14.26 -6.02 -11.45
CA GLU A 54 -13.95 -4.71 -12.03
C GLU A 54 -14.89 -3.63 -11.49
N LYS A 55 -16.19 -3.91 -11.39
CA LYS A 55 -17.16 -2.98 -10.78
C LYS A 55 -16.84 -2.71 -9.32
N GLU A 56 -16.54 -3.75 -8.54
CA GLU A 56 -16.16 -3.61 -7.13
C GLU A 56 -14.87 -2.79 -6.98
N LEU A 57 -13.89 -3.02 -7.86
CA LEU A 57 -12.65 -2.25 -7.89
C LEU A 57 -12.93 -0.78 -8.23
N LEU A 58 -13.74 -0.49 -9.25
CA LEU A 58 -14.12 0.88 -9.59
C LEU A 58 -14.88 1.57 -8.47
N GLU A 59 -15.77 0.85 -7.77
CA GLU A 59 -16.49 1.38 -6.62
C GLU A 59 -15.52 1.73 -5.47
N LYS A 60 -14.60 0.82 -5.12
CA LYS A 60 -13.54 1.07 -4.13
C LYS A 60 -12.67 2.25 -4.52
N LEU A 61 -12.25 2.30 -5.79
CA LEU A 61 -11.40 3.36 -6.30
C LEU A 61 -12.12 4.72 -6.34
N ASN A 62 -13.44 4.78 -6.41
CA ASN A 62 -14.18 6.05 -6.47
C ASN A 62 -14.74 6.48 -5.12
N LYS A 63 -14.63 5.64 -4.09
CA LYS A 63 -15.13 5.94 -2.76
C LYS A 63 -14.24 6.96 -2.04
N ASP A 64 -14.89 7.85 -1.31
CA ASP A 64 -14.23 8.78 -0.39
C ASP A 64 -13.54 8.02 0.74
N ILE A 65 -12.43 8.58 1.19
CA ILE A 65 -11.50 7.93 2.10
C ILE A 65 -11.85 8.30 3.53
N PRO A 66 -12.11 7.32 4.40
CA PRO A 66 -12.37 7.59 5.80
C PRO A 66 -11.07 7.99 6.50
N TYR A 67 -11.19 8.98 7.38
CA TYR A 67 -10.15 9.43 8.29
C TYR A 67 -10.69 9.35 9.70
N THR A 68 -10.06 8.51 10.53
CA THR A 68 -10.47 8.29 11.91
C THR A 68 -10.11 9.51 12.76
N LEU A 69 -11.10 10.01 13.51
CA LEU A 69 -10.96 11.15 14.42
C LEU A 69 -11.38 10.75 15.84
N ASN A 70 -10.66 11.31 16.82
CA ASN A 70 -10.96 11.18 18.25
C ASN A 70 -11.05 9.72 18.74
N ASP A 71 -10.43 8.77 18.05
CA ASP A 71 -10.27 7.43 18.58
C ASP A 71 -9.27 7.50 19.73
N SER A 72 -9.77 7.25 20.94
CA SER A 72 -8.96 7.18 22.16
C SER A 72 -8.56 5.74 22.48
N THR A 73 -9.10 4.75 21.75
CA THR A 73 -8.70 3.36 21.90
C THR A 73 -7.26 3.22 21.44
N SER A 74 -6.52 2.31 22.10
CA SER A 74 -5.12 2.05 21.76
C SER A 74 -4.25 3.32 21.69
N TYR A 75 -4.49 4.31 22.56
CA TYR A 75 -3.77 5.59 22.58
C TYR A 75 -3.87 6.41 21.28
N GLY A 76 -4.93 6.19 20.48
CA GLY A 76 -5.17 6.92 19.24
C GLY A 76 -4.23 6.59 18.10
N ILE A 77 -3.56 5.43 18.15
CA ILE A 77 -2.69 4.95 17.05
C ILE A 77 -3.44 4.76 15.72
N TYR A 78 -4.77 4.64 15.76
CA TYR A 78 -5.62 4.47 14.59
C TYR A 78 -6.21 5.78 14.06
N ASN A 79 -5.93 6.93 14.69
CA ASN A 79 -6.33 8.22 14.15
C ASN A 79 -5.61 8.49 12.82
N GLY A 80 -6.34 9.05 11.86
CA GLY A 80 -5.84 9.29 10.52
C GLY A 80 -6.37 8.35 9.44
N ILE A 81 -5.60 8.26 8.36
CA ILE A 81 -5.91 7.41 7.21
C ILE A 81 -5.27 6.05 7.43
N SER A 82 -6.08 5.00 7.29
CA SER A 82 -5.60 3.62 7.32
C SER A 82 -4.90 3.26 6.00
N GLU A 83 -3.80 2.50 6.08
CA GLU A 83 -3.08 2.02 4.88
C GLU A 83 -3.94 1.13 3.99
N PHE A 84 -4.94 0.45 4.57
CA PHE A 84 -5.84 -0.43 3.84
C PHE A 84 -6.80 0.35 2.92
N GLU A 85 -7.11 1.60 3.26
CA GLU A 85 -8.01 2.46 2.48
C GLU A 85 -7.34 3.01 1.22
N ILE A 86 -6.00 3.08 1.22
CA ILE A 86 -5.23 3.68 0.12
C ILE A 86 -4.44 2.65 -0.71
N GLY A 87 -4.44 1.37 -0.31
CA GLY A 87 -3.61 0.34 -0.96
C GLY A 87 -3.91 0.14 -2.45
N GLU A 88 -5.19 0.08 -2.81
CA GLU A 88 -5.62 -0.04 -4.22
C GLU A 88 -5.31 1.24 -5.01
N ILE A 89 -5.44 2.41 -4.38
CA ILE A 89 -5.15 3.71 -4.99
C ILE A 89 -3.67 3.82 -5.31
N ILE A 90 -2.80 3.44 -4.36
CA ILE A 90 -1.35 3.43 -4.58
C ILE A 90 -1.01 2.47 -5.74
N THR A 91 -1.62 1.29 -5.77
CA THR A 91 -1.37 0.30 -6.82
C THR A 91 -1.79 0.82 -8.21
N ASP A 92 -2.96 1.43 -8.32
CA ASP A 92 -3.46 2.08 -9.53
C ASP A 92 -2.52 3.20 -10.01
N ILE A 93 -2.12 4.11 -9.11
CA ILE A 93 -1.21 5.22 -9.42
C ILE A 93 0.15 4.71 -9.88
N LYS A 94 0.73 3.72 -9.18
CA LYS A 94 2.00 3.10 -9.58
C LYS A 94 1.93 2.50 -10.97
N SER A 95 0.85 1.79 -11.28
CA SER A 95 0.64 1.18 -12.60
C SER A 95 0.60 2.25 -13.69
N LYS A 96 -0.17 3.33 -13.48
CA LYS A 96 -0.29 4.47 -14.40
C LYS A 96 1.03 5.20 -14.62
N LEU A 97 1.84 5.35 -13.58
CA LEU A 97 3.15 6.00 -13.65
C LEU A 97 4.28 5.06 -14.12
N GLY A 98 3.99 3.77 -14.33
CA GLY A 98 5.01 2.76 -14.66
C GLY A 98 6.02 2.51 -13.53
N PHE A 99 5.70 2.86 -12.28
CA PHE A 99 6.61 2.77 -11.15
C PHE A 99 6.61 1.36 -10.53
N LYS A 100 7.71 0.63 -10.74
CA LYS A 100 7.83 -0.80 -10.35
C LYS A 100 8.37 -1.04 -8.95
N LYS A 101 9.04 -0.06 -8.32
CA LYS A 101 9.64 -0.25 -6.99
C LYS A 101 8.56 -0.41 -5.92
N TYR A 102 8.90 -1.08 -4.83
CA TYR A 102 8.01 -1.23 -3.67
C TYR A 102 7.78 0.12 -2.99
N LEU A 103 6.54 0.35 -2.52
CA LEU A 103 6.18 1.52 -1.72
C LEU A 103 5.56 1.04 -0.42
N GLU A 104 6.05 1.57 0.70
CA GLU A 104 5.49 1.29 2.02
C GLU A 104 4.17 2.05 2.19
N HIS A 105 3.04 1.35 2.10
CA HIS A 105 1.71 1.95 2.21
C HIS A 105 1.53 2.67 3.57
N SER A 106 1.98 2.04 4.66
CA SER A 106 1.99 2.65 6.01
C SER A 106 2.69 4.02 6.07
N LYS A 107 3.80 4.19 5.34
CA LYS A 107 4.55 5.46 5.32
C LYS A 107 3.79 6.55 4.56
N ILE A 108 3.14 6.18 3.46
CA ILE A 108 2.29 7.10 2.69
C ILE A 108 1.07 7.49 3.53
N ALA A 109 0.39 6.53 4.15
CA ALA A 109 -0.74 6.76 5.06
C ALA A 109 -0.38 7.72 6.21
N LYS A 110 0.78 7.50 6.87
CA LYS A 110 1.30 8.40 7.90
C LYS A 110 1.62 9.80 7.38
N THR A 111 2.06 9.91 6.12
CA THR A 111 2.34 11.20 5.49
C THR A 111 1.05 11.96 5.24
N LEU A 112 0.04 11.29 4.67
CA LEU A 112 -1.30 11.88 4.43
C LEU A 112 -2.00 12.25 5.74
N THR A 113 -1.86 11.43 6.78
CA THR A 113 -2.43 11.69 8.11
C THR A 113 -1.88 12.96 8.74
N LYS A 114 -0.63 13.35 8.41
CA LYS A 114 0.01 14.57 8.91
C LYS A 114 -0.21 15.77 8.00
N ASP A 115 -0.96 15.62 6.91
CA ASP A 115 -1.25 16.72 5.99
C ASP A 115 -2.34 17.61 6.60
N PRO A 116 -2.05 18.90 6.91
CA PRO A 116 -3.01 19.78 7.58
C PRO A 116 -4.29 20.02 6.77
N GLU A 117 -4.21 19.96 5.44
CA GLU A 117 -5.37 20.14 4.56
C GLU A 117 -6.31 18.93 4.68
N ILE A 118 -5.75 17.72 4.65
CA ILE A 118 -6.50 16.47 4.82
C ILE A 118 -7.16 16.43 6.19
N GLU A 119 -6.41 16.75 7.25
CA GLU A 119 -6.93 16.80 8.61
C GLU A 119 -8.08 17.80 8.73
N GLN A 120 -7.93 19.01 8.17
CA GLN A 120 -8.98 20.02 8.21
C GLN A 120 -10.24 19.60 7.45
N ILE A 121 -10.10 18.95 6.29
CA ILE A 121 -11.23 18.39 5.53
C ILE A 121 -11.94 17.31 6.36
N ALA A 122 -11.18 16.43 7.02
CA ALA A 122 -11.74 15.38 7.87
C ALA A 122 -12.56 15.97 9.03
N ILE A 123 -12.05 17.01 9.70
CA ILE A 123 -12.75 17.70 10.79
C ILE A 123 -14.03 18.38 10.28
N ASN A 124 -13.98 18.99 9.10
CA ASN A 124 -15.14 19.67 8.51
C ASN A 124 -16.24 18.67 8.12
N ASN A 125 -15.85 17.50 7.62
CA ASN A 125 -16.75 16.43 7.19
C ASN A 125 -16.92 15.34 8.26
N TYR A 126 -16.73 15.68 9.53
CA TYR A 126 -16.81 14.75 10.65
C TYR A 126 -18.21 14.16 10.81
N GLN A 127 -18.28 12.84 10.91
CA GLN A 127 -19.46 12.06 11.24
C GLN A 127 -19.15 11.17 12.45
N PRO A 128 -19.94 11.26 13.53
CA PRO A 128 -19.74 10.40 14.70
C PRO A 128 -20.06 8.94 14.38
N ASP A 129 -19.44 8.03 15.13
CA ASP A 129 -19.81 6.62 15.06
C ASP A 129 -21.27 6.38 15.46
N SER A 130 -21.84 5.27 15.00
CA SER A 130 -23.22 4.90 15.35
C SER A 130 -23.30 4.37 16.78
N GLU A 131 -24.38 4.72 17.49
CA GLU A 131 -24.63 4.17 18.82
C GLU A 131 -24.79 2.64 18.78
N SER A 132 -23.99 1.93 19.59
CA SER A 132 -24.18 0.48 19.74
C SER A 132 -25.37 0.18 20.64
N LYS A 133 -26.15 -0.86 20.30
CA LYS A 133 -27.23 -1.37 21.16
C LYS A 133 -26.73 -1.92 22.50
N ASN A 134 -25.46 -2.30 22.58
CA ASN A 134 -24.87 -2.94 23.75
C ASN A 134 -24.30 -1.94 24.77
N TRP A 135 -24.38 -0.63 24.50
CA TRP A 135 -23.92 0.40 25.44
C TRP A 135 -24.93 0.64 26.57
N ASN A 136 -24.40 0.83 27.78
CA ASN A 136 -25.19 1.28 28.94
C ASN A 136 -25.61 2.76 28.78
N ASP A 137 -26.57 3.19 29.60
CA ASP A 137 -27.17 4.53 29.48
C ASP A 137 -26.19 5.66 29.82
N GLU A 138 -25.26 5.42 30.75
CA GLU A 138 -24.21 6.38 31.11
C GLU A 138 -23.29 6.68 29.92
N TYR A 139 -22.79 5.63 29.25
CA TYR A 139 -21.93 5.78 28.07
C TYR A 139 -22.68 6.40 26.90
N ARG A 140 -23.96 6.05 26.68
CA ARG A 140 -24.78 6.72 25.65
C ARG A 140 -24.92 8.21 25.91
N THR A 141 -25.14 8.59 27.16
CA THR A 141 -25.28 10.00 27.56
C THR A 141 -23.97 10.74 27.34
N TRP A 142 -22.85 10.16 27.76
CA TRP A 142 -21.52 10.70 27.47
C TRP A 142 -21.28 10.84 25.97
N PHE A 143 -21.57 9.79 25.18
CA PHE A 143 -21.35 9.77 23.74
C PHE A 143 -22.14 10.86 23.04
N ARG A 144 -23.44 11.01 23.35
CA ARG A 144 -24.28 12.09 22.80
C ARG A 144 -23.74 13.48 23.14
N SER A 145 -23.30 13.70 24.38
CA SER A 145 -22.67 14.98 24.77
C SER A 145 -21.35 15.22 24.03
N ALA A 146 -20.56 14.17 23.80
CA ALA A 146 -19.31 14.24 23.03
C ALA A 146 -19.56 14.49 21.53
N VAL A 147 -20.67 13.98 20.97
CA VAL A 147 -21.10 14.25 19.59
C VAL A 147 -21.44 15.73 19.42
N GLU A 148 -22.19 16.32 20.36
CA GLU A 148 -22.50 17.76 20.34
C GLU A 148 -21.25 18.63 20.35
N LYS A 149 -20.19 18.16 21.04
CA LYS A 149 -18.89 18.84 21.13
C LYS A 149 -17.92 18.48 20.00
N LYS A 150 -18.30 17.58 19.07
CA LYS A 150 -17.42 17.01 18.03
C LYS A 150 -16.15 16.34 18.57
N THR A 151 -16.20 15.82 19.79
CA THR A 151 -15.08 15.10 20.44
C THR A 151 -15.34 13.61 20.58
N ALA A 152 -16.50 13.12 20.16
CA ALA A 152 -16.78 11.69 20.10
C ALA A 152 -15.89 11.01 19.03
N PRO A 153 -15.62 9.70 19.18
CA PRO A 153 -15.05 8.90 18.11
C PRO A 153 -15.92 8.94 16.86
N GLY A 154 -15.27 9.04 15.70
CA GLY A 154 -15.95 9.07 14.41
C GLY A 154 -14.99 9.19 13.25
N LYS A 155 -15.53 9.51 12.08
CA LYS A 155 -14.79 9.57 10.83
C LYS A 155 -15.08 10.85 10.06
N GLY A 156 -14.04 11.48 9.56
CA GLY A 156 -14.13 12.41 8.45
C GLY A 156 -14.05 11.68 7.12
N PHE A 157 -14.65 12.25 6.08
CA PHE A 157 -14.56 11.71 4.72
C PHE A 157 -13.84 12.70 3.81
N ILE A 158 -12.77 12.22 3.17
CA ILE A 158 -11.96 13.00 2.23
C ILE A 158 -12.24 12.50 0.82
N SER A 159 -12.44 13.44 -0.10
CA SER A 159 -12.64 13.12 -1.50
C SER A 159 -11.52 12.25 -2.04
N ASN A 160 -11.88 11.18 -2.73
CA ASN A 160 -10.92 10.30 -3.39
C ASN A 160 -9.95 11.07 -4.31
N GLN A 161 -10.45 12.08 -5.01
CA GLN A 161 -9.67 12.91 -5.92
C GLN A 161 -8.50 13.61 -5.19
N ILE A 162 -8.77 14.18 -4.02
CA ILE A 162 -7.75 14.87 -3.21
C ILE A 162 -6.68 13.87 -2.76
N ILE A 163 -7.10 12.71 -2.26
CA ILE A 163 -6.16 11.66 -1.82
C ILE A 163 -5.31 11.18 -3.00
N ARG A 164 -5.90 10.99 -4.17
CA ARG A 164 -5.16 10.61 -5.39
C ARG A 164 -4.12 11.62 -5.80
N GLU A 165 -4.46 12.91 -5.77
CA GLU A 165 -3.52 13.98 -6.09
C GLU A 165 -2.33 13.98 -5.12
N LYS A 166 -2.61 13.91 -3.82
CA LYS A 166 -1.59 13.87 -2.77
C LYS A 166 -0.68 12.65 -2.90
N ILE A 167 -1.25 11.46 -3.11
CA ILE A 167 -0.47 10.23 -3.33
C ILE A 167 0.36 10.35 -4.62
N THR A 168 -0.21 10.86 -5.70
CA THR A 168 0.51 11.05 -6.98
C THR A 168 1.75 11.92 -6.77
N ASN A 169 1.61 13.06 -6.09
CA ASN A 169 2.72 13.95 -5.77
C ASN A 169 3.79 13.27 -4.90
N ILE A 170 3.39 12.47 -3.92
CA ILE A 170 4.32 11.67 -3.10
C ILE A 170 5.09 10.67 -3.98
N VAL A 171 4.40 9.94 -4.86
CA VAL A 171 5.03 8.95 -5.74
C VAL A 171 5.98 9.61 -6.73
N LEU A 172 5.58 10.71 -7.37
CA LEU A 172 6.45 11.49 -8.25
C LEU A 172 7.70 11.99 -7.51
N GLY A 173 7.55 12.52 -6.31
CA GLY A 173 8.70 12.94 -5.49
C GLY A 173 9.63 11.79 -5.09
N ILE A 174 9.12 10.55 -4.98
CA ILE A 174 9.96 9.35 -4.79
C ILE A 174 10.66 9.00 -6.10
N MET A 175 9.95 9.02 -7.23
CA MET A 175 10.51 8.75 -8.56
C MET A 175 11.66 9.72 -8.88
N ASP A 176 11.48 11.01 -8.65
CA ASP A 176 12.51 12.03 -8.89
C ASP A 176 13.75 11.81 -8.02
N LYS A 177 13.57 11.43 -6.75
CA LYS A 177 14.69 11.08 -5.86
C LYS A 177 15.45 9.87 -6.35
N GLU A 178 14.76 8.87 -6.87
CA GLU A 178 15.39 7.66 -7.42
C GLU A 178 16.14 7.98 -8.73
N GLN A 179 15.54 8.75 -9.64
CA GLN A 179 16.22 9.20 -10.86
C GLN A 179 17.44 10.07 -10.53
N GLY A 180 17.34 10.93 -9.52
CA GLY A 180 18.45 11.76 -9.03
C GLY A 180 19.62 10.91 -8.52
N LYS A 181 19.35 9.83 -7.77
CA LYS A 181 20.38 8.88 -7.33
C LYS A 181 21.02 8.16 -8.51
N GLU A 182 20.22 7.67 -9.46
CA GLU A 182 20.73 6.97 -10.64
C GLU A 182 21.60 7.89 -11.50
N ASN A 183 21.19 9.14 -11.71
CA ASN A 183 21.97 10.16 -12.40
C ASN A 183 23.28 10.49 -11.66
N ALA A 184 23.24 10.60 -10.32
CA ALA A 184 24.44 10.82 -9.51
C ALA A 184 25.41 9.63 -9.60
N GLU A 185 24.92 8.40 -9.55
CA GLU A 185 25.75 7.20 -9.78
C GLU A 185 26.40 7.25 -11.18
N LEU A 186 25.63 7.57 -12.22
CA LEU A 186 26.15 7.68 -13.60
C LEU A 186 27.25 8.74 -13.73
N GLN A 187 27.12 9.89 -13.06
CA GLN A 187 28.16 10.93 -13.04
C GLN A 187 29.45 10.44 -12.37
N ILE A 188 29.34 9.67 -11.29
CA ILE A 188 30.50 9.07 -10.61
C ILE A 188 31.20 8.06 -11.53
N PHE A 189 30.45 7.23 -12.26
CA PHE A 189 31.00 6.31 -13.27
C PHE A 189 31.66 7.05 -14.44
N ALA A 190 31.03 8.12 -14.94
CA ALA A 190 31.59 8.94 -16.01
C ALA A 190 32.93 9.56 -15.59
N LYS A 191 33.02 10.07 -14.35
CA LYS A 191 34.26 10.61 -13.79
C LYS A 191 35.34 9.53 -13.62
N ALA A 192 34.98 8.32 -13.18
CA ALA A 192 35.93 7.22 -13.08
C ALA A 192 36.50 6.84 -14.46
N LYS A 193 35.64 6.78 -15.48
CA LYS A 193 36.04 6.51 -16.87
C LYS A 193 36.92 7.62 -17.44
N GLN A 194 36.58 8.89 -17.19
CA GLN A 194 37.33 10.05 -17.68
C GLN A 194 38.72 10.15 -17.03
N THR A 195 38.82 9.93 -15.72
CA THR A 195 40.07 10.08 -14.96
C THR A 195 40.95 8.84 -15.00
N GLY A 196 40.40 7.67 -15.33
CA GLY A 196 41.10 6.39 -15.20
C GLY A 196 41.34 5.96 -13.75
N VAL A 197 40.74 6.66 -12.77
CA VAL A 197 40.92 6.41 -11.32
C VAL A 197 39.58 6.01 -10.70
N LYS A 198 39.60 5.07 -9.75
CA LYS A 198 38.41 4.67 -8.99
C LYS A 198 37.79 5.86 -8.26
N GLN A 199 36.46 5.97 -8.30
CA GLN A 199 35.71 7.02 -7.57
C GLN A 199 34.83 6.36 -6.50
N VAL A 200 34.68 7.01 -5.33
CA VAL A 200 33.80 6.50 -4.27
C VAL A 200 32.35 6.64 -4.71
N LEU A 201 31.60 5.54 -4.70
CA LEU A 201 30.18 5.49 -5.03
C LEU A 201 29.31 5.60 -3.76
N LYS A 202 29.65 4.83 -2.72
CA LYS A 202 28.96 4.81 -1.43
C LYS A 202 29.91 4.32 -0.35
N SER A 203 29.80 4.84 0.86
CA SER A 203 30.41 4.25 2.05
C SER A 203 29.38 4.08 3.17
N TYR A 204 29.57 3.08 4.02
CA TYR A 204 28.72 2.82 5.19
C TYR A 204 29.46 1.95 6.21
N MET A 205 29.00 2.02 7.47
CA MET A 205 29.44 1.11 8.53
C MET A 205 28.50 -0.09 8.61
N THR A 206 29.03 -1.27 8.86
CA THR A 206 28.26 -2.51 9.07
C THR A 206 28.91 -3.34 10.17
N GLU A 207 28.20 -4.34 10.70
CA GLU A 207 28.78 -5.29 11.65
C GLU A 207 30.01 -6.00 11.06
N CYS A 208 30.99 -6.27 11.93
CA CYS A 208 32.19 -7.03 11.58
C CYS A 208 31.80 -8.40 11.02
N ASN A 209 32.39 -8.78 9.88
CA ASN A 209 32.16 -10.10 9.28
C ASN A 209 33.19 -11.16 9.68
N ASP A 210 34.25 -10.81 10.43
CA ASP A 210 35.27 -11.76 10.87
C ASP A 210 35.14 -12.03 12.37
N PRO A 211 34.81 -13.26 12.79
CA PRO A 211 34.70 -13.61 14.21
C PRO A 211 36.05 -13.63 14.95
N ASN A 212 37.19 -13.52 14.26
CA ASN A 212 38.52 -13.50 14.85
C ASN A 212 39.09 -12.08 15.00
N GLU A 213 38.40 -11.06 14.48
CA GLU A 213 38.80 -9.66 14.60
C GLU A 213 38.14 -9.03 15.84
N GLU A 214 38.91 -8.26 16.62
CA GLU A 214 38.43 -7.58 17.83
C GLU A 214 37.64 -6.29 17.53
N CYS A 215 37.26 -6.02 16.28
CA CYS A 215 36.44 -4.86 15.92
C CYS A 215 34.94 -5.16 16.00
N SER A 216 34.17 -4.18 16.46
CA SER A 216 32.69 -4.27 16.48
C SER A 216 32.03 -3.86 15.16
N GLN A 217 32.75 -3.09 14.32
CA GLN A 217 32.24 -2.55 13.07
C GLN A 217 33.30 -2.57 11.96
N ASP A 218 32.82 -2.68 10.72
CA ASP A 218 33.62 -2.52 9.51
C ASP A 218 33.16 -1.30 8.72
N HIS A 219 34.11 -0.56 8.17
CA HIS A 219 33.87 0.47 7.17
C HIS A 219 33.91 -0.13 5.76
N VAL A 220 32.77 -0.12 5.07
CA VAL A 220 32.64 -0.60 3.70
C VAL A 220 32.57 0.56 2.73
N VAL A 221 33.44 0.56 1.72
CA VAL A 221 33.47 1.54 0.63
C VAL A 221 33.26 0.82 -0.69
N ILE A 222 32.25 1.24 -1.45
CA ILE A 222 31.99 0.79 -2.81
C ILE A 222 32.52 1.85 -3.76
N TYR A 223 33.36 1.44 -4.70
CA TYR A 223 33.96 2.27 -5.73
C TYR A 223 33.34 1.98 -7.10
N ALA A 224 33.17 3.03 -7.90
CA ALA A 224 32.99 2.95 -9.35
C ALA A 224 34.36 2.85 -10.02
N MET A 225 34.58 1.79 -10.78
CA MET A 225 35.83 1.53 -11.50
C MET A 225 35.78 2.13 -12.92
N PRO A 226 36.92 2.53 -13.51
CA PRO A 226 36.96 3.12 -14.85
C PRO A 226 36.43 2.23 -15.97
N ASN A 227 36.48 0.91 -15.78
CA ASN A 227 35.94 -0.10 -16.70
C ASN A 227 34.40 -0.28 -16.58
N GLY A 228 33.73 0.50 -15.73
CA GLY A 228 32.28 0.44 -15.52
C GLY A 228 31.83 -0.56 -14.46
N THR A 229 32.74 -1.28 -13.78
CA THR A 229 32.36 -2.21 -12.70
C THR A 229 32.33 -1.53 -11.33
N LYS A 230 31.68 -2.18 -10.35
CA LYS A 230 31.75 -1.78 -8.93
C LYS A 230 32.81 -2.62 -8.21
N LYS A 231 33.63 -2.01 -7.36
CA LYS A 231 34.57 -2.71 -6.47
C LYS A 231 34.24 -2.36 -5.02
N THR A 232 34.05 -3.36 -4.17
CA THR A 232 33.81 -3.17 -2.73
C THR A 232 35.10 -3.42 -1.96
N GLU A 233 35.48 -2.50 -1.09
CA GLU A 233 36.57 -2.63 -0.13
C GLU A 233 35.98 -2.53 1.28
N ARG A 234 36.31 -3.47 2.16
CA ARG A 234 35.87 -3.53 3.55
C ARG A 234 37.10 -3.40 4.45
N MET A 235 37.02 -2.55 5.45
CA MET A 235 38.11 -2.25 6.39
C MET A 235 37.60 -2.41 7.81
N HIS A 236 38.26 -3.27 8.60
CA HIS A 236 38.00 -3.38 10.03
C HIS A 236 38.40 -2.09 10.73
N THR A 237 37.53 -1.58 11.61
CA THR A 237 37.84 -0.38 12.42
C THR A 237 38.22 -0.81 13.83
N TRP A 238 39.52 -0.87 14.10
CA TRP A 238 40.11 -1.16 15.41
C TRP A 238 40.12 0.08 16.32
#